data_AF-A0A2V2EH80-F1
#
_entry.id   AF-A0A2V2EH80-F1
#
_cell.length_a   1.000
_cell.length_b   1.000
_cell.length_c   1.000
_cell.angle_alpha   90.00
_cell.angle_beta   90.00
_cell.angle_gamma   90.00
#
_symmetry.space_group_name_H-M   'P 1'
#
loop_
_entity.id
_entity.type
_entity.pdbx_description
1 polymer ?
#
loop_
_entity_poly.entity_id
_entity_poly.type
_entity_poly.pdbx_seq_one_letter_code
_entity_poly.pdbx_strand_id
1 'polypeptide(L)'
;MADAIETIRQYKDRYLFLPKANWPEYWFNERVYARWAAEEIMCRIRQNPKLSPKKIITHFIEQMDEFALLAEKHEKDYIFVMARDEAKNILTLF
;
A
#
# COMPACT_ATOMS: atom_id res chain seq x y z
N MET A 1 0.86 5.25 -17.99
CA MET A 1 1.53 4.25 -17.13
C MET A 1 2.64 4.87 -16.30
N ALA A 2 3.60 5.57 -16.94
CA ALA A 2 4.62 6.37 -16.22
C ALA A 2 3.98 7.40 -15.27
N ASP A 3 2.91 8.08 -15.71
CA ASP A 3 2.18 9.05 -14.88
C ASP A 3 1.61 8.45 -13.60
N ALA A 4 1.11 7.22 -13.62
CA ALA A 4 0.53 6.60 -12.43
C ALA A 4 1.59 6.28 -11.37
N ILE A 5 2.75 5.79 -11.80
CA ILE A 5 3.88 5.53 -10.89
C ILE A 5 4.42 6.84 -10.33
N GLU A 6 4.40 7.92 -11.12
CA GLU A 6 4.78 9.25 -10.66
C GLU A 6 3.80 9.80 -9.62
N THR A 7 2.49 9.73 -9.90
CA THR A 7 1.44 10.15 -8.95
C THR A 7 1.57 9.44 -7.61
N ILE A 8 1.78 8.12 -7.62
CA ILE A 8 1.92 7.34 -6.39
C ILE A 8 3.22 7.69 -5.66
N ARG A 9 4.31 7.94 -6.39
CA ARG A 9 5.58 8.36 -5.79
C ARG A 9 5.47 9.70 -5.08
N GLN A 10 4.88 10.69 -5.76
CA GLN A 10 4.64 12.02 -5.18
C GLN A 10 3.73 11.94 -3.96
N TYR A 11 2.69 11.12 -4.01
CA TYR A 11 1.84 10.84 -2.87
C TYR A 11 2.63 10.23 -1.70
N LYS A 12 3.42 9.19 -1.95
CA LYS A 12 4.24 8.52 -0.93
C LYS A 12 5.24 9.48 -0.29
N ASP A 13 5.91 10.32 -1.09
CA ASP A 13 6.91 11.26 -0.57
C ASP A 13 6.27 12.40 0.23
N ARG A 14 5.04 12.82 -0.12
CA ARG A 14 4.30 13.88 0.57
C ARG A 14 3.60 13.41 1.85
N TYR A 15 2.95 12.25 1.80
CA TYR A 15 2.04 11.79 2.86
C TYR A 15 2.62 10.63 3.68
N LEU A 16 3.44 9.78 3.06
CA LEU A 16 4.05 8.60 3.68
C LEU A 16 5.52 8.80 4.02
N PHE A 17 5.90 9.93 4.60
CA PHE A 17 7.29 10.23 4.96
C PHE A 17 7.95 9.13 5.84
N LEU A 18 9.28 9.06 5.83
CA LEU A 18 10.03 8.05 6.58
C LEU A 18 9.75 8.12 8.08
N PRO A 19 9.43 6.99 8.74
CA PRO A 19 9.23 6.98 10.18
C PRO A 19 10.55 7.26 10.91
N LYS A 20 10.46 7.88 12.09
CA LYS A 20 11.65 8.16 12.92
C LYS A 20 11.85 7.03 13.92
N ALA A 21 13.10 6.70 14.22
CA ALA A 21 13.44 5.60 15.14
C ALA A 21 12.91 5.79 16.58
N ASN A 22 12.60 7.02 16.97
CA ASN A 22 12.04 7.35 18.29
C ASN A 22 10.51 7.29 18.35
N TRP A 23 9.84 6.90 17.27
CA TRP A 23 8.39 6.73 17.26
C TRP A 23 7.97 5.50 18.07
N PRO A 24 6.78 5.51 18.69
CA PRO A 24 6.24 4.30 19.28
C PRO A 24 6.07 3.22 18.20
N GLU A 25 6.34 1.97 18.58
CA GLU A 25 6.38 0.83 17.66
C GLU A 25 5.14 0.72 16.77
N TYR A 26 3.95 0.93 17.35
CA TYR A 26 2.69 0.93 16.61
C TYR A 26 2.71 1.91 15.42
N TRP A 27 3.01 3.19 15.67
CA TRP A 27 3.03 4.23 14.63
C TRP A 27 4.18 4.03 13.63
N PHE A 28 5.30 3.48 14.10
CA PHE A 28 6.41 3.11 13.24
C PHE A 28 6.00 2.02 12.26
N ASN A 29 5.40 0.94 12.76
CA ASN A 29 4.95 -0.19 11.97
C ASN A 29 3.85 0.20 10.98
N GLU A 30 2.85 0.96 11.42
CA GLU A 30 1.81 1.54 10.55
C GLU A 30 2.44 2.24 9.33
N ARG A 31 3.41 3.11 9.60
CA ARG A 31 4.08 3.88 8.55
C ARG A 31 4.91 3.01 7.61
N VAL A 32 5.60 2.00 8.13
CA VAL A 32 6.38 1.05 7.32
C VAL A 32 5.47 0.25 6.39
N TYR A 33 4.35 -0.26 6.89
CA TYR A 33 3.42 -1.06 6.10
C TYR A 33 2.70 -0.24 5.03
N ALA A 34 2.29 1.00 5.35
CA ALA A 34 1.74 1.93 4.36
C ALA A 34 2.74 2.22 3.23
N ARG A 35 4.01 2.49 3.57
CA ARG A 35 5.08 2.70 2.58
C ARG A 35 5.33 1.46 1.73
N TRP A 36 5.33 0.28 2.34
CA TRP A 36 5.48 -0.98 1.63
C TRP A 36 4.34 -1.19 0.61
N ALA A 37 3.09 -0.92 0.99
CA ALA A 37 1.95 -1.04 0.10
C ALA A 37 2.08 -0.14 -1.14
N ALA A 38 2.49 1.13 -0.94
CA ALA A 38 2.73 2.05 -2.06
C ALA A 38 3.83 1.56 -3.02
N GLU A 39 4.93 1.01 -2.49
CA GLU A 39 6.02 0.45 -3.31
C GLU A 39 5.58 -0.79 -4.08
N GLU A 40 4.85 -1.69 -3.43
CA GLU A 40 4.35 -2.93 -4.03
C GLU A 40 3.36 -2.64 -5.17
N ILE A 41 2.45 -1.67 -4.98
CA ILE A 41 1.55 -1.21 -6.04
C ILE A 41 2.34 -0.64 -7.22
N MET A 42 3.34 0.23 -6.98
CA MET A 42 4.18 0.75 -8.05
C MET A 42 4.94 -0.36 -8.79
N CYS A 43 5.43 -1.36 -8.08
CA CYS A 43 6.10 -2.53 -8.65
C CYS A 43 5.16 -3.31 -9.58
N ARG A 44 3.94 -3.59 -9.12
CA ARG A 44 2.93 -4.30 -9.92
C ARG A 44 2.51 -3.53 -11.16
N ILE A 45 2.39 -2.20 -11.08
CA ILE A 45 2.13 -1.33 -12.25
C ILE A 45 3.28 -1.40 -13.26
N ARG A 46 4.54 -1.41 -12.81
CA ARG A 46 5.70 -1.58 -13.69
C ARG A 46 5.71 -2.94 -14.38
N GLN A 47 5.39 -4.00 -13.65
CA GLN A 47 5.37 -5.37 -14.16
C GLN A 47 4.20 -5.65 -15.12
N ASN A 48 3.10 -4.91 -14.99
CA ASN A 48 1.89 -5.13 -15.78
C ASN A 48 1.55 -3.92 -16.65
N PRO A 49 2.36 -3.58 -17.67
CA PRO A 49 2.25 -2.34 -18.42
C PRO A 49 0.95 -2.17 -19.22
N LYS A 50 0.19 -3.25 -19.41
CA LYS A 50 -1.05 -3.30 -20.20
C LYS A 50 -2.32 -3.17 -19.35
N LEU A 51 -2.21 -3.33 -18.03
CA LEU A 51 -3.35 -3.23 -17.11
C LEU A 51 -3.51 -1.79 -16.63
N SER A 52 -4.75 -1.36 -16.42
CA SER A 52 -4.99 -0.05 -15.86
C SER A 52 -4.53 0.00 -14.39
N PRO A 53 -3.94 1.10 -13.93
CA PRO A 53 -3.53 1.26 -12.52
C PRO A 53 -4.67 0.97 -11.54
N LYS A 54 -5.90 1.42 -11.84
CA LYS A 54 -7.09 1.11 -11.02
C LYS A 54 -7.29 -0.39 -10.84
N LYS A 55 -7.23 -1.19 -11.91
CA LYS A 55 -7.39 -2.65 -11.82
C LYS A 55 -6.32 -3.29 -10.95
N ILE A 56 -5.08 -2.83 -11.06
CA ILE A 56 -3.96 -3.34 -10.26
C ILE A 56 -4.16 -3.00 -8.78
N ILE A 57 -4.56 -1.77 -8.47
CA ILE A 57 -4.80 -1.31 -7.09
C ILE A 57 -6.00 -2.05 -6.49
N THR A 58 -7.11 -2.20 -7.24
CA THR A 58 -8.29 -2.96 -6.79
C THR A 58 -7.92 -4.41 -6.49
N HIS A 59 -7.17 -5.07 -7.38
CA HIS A 59 -6.73 -6.43 -7.14
C HIS A 59 -5.80 -6.55 -5.93
N PHE A 60 -4.92 -5.57 -5.71
CA PHE A 60 -4.10 -5.51 -4.49
C PHE A 60 -4.98 -5.40 -3.23
N ILE A 61 -6.02 -4.56 -3.23
CA ILE A 61 -6.97 -4.41 -2.11
C ILE A 61 -7.64 -5.76 -1.80
N GLU A 62 -8.18 -6.43 -2.83
CA GLU A 62 -8.84 -7.74 -2.70
C GLU A 62 -7.90 -8.78 -2.08
N GLN A 63 -6.65 -8.84 -2.54
CA GLN A 63 -5.65 -9.75 -1.98
C GLN A 63 -5.32 -9.45 -0.51
N MET A 64 -5.21 -8.18 -0.13
CA MET A 64 -4.97 -7.82 1.26
C MET A 64 -6.17 -8.19 2.15
N ASP A 65 -7.40 -8.04 1.66
CA ASP A 65 -8.60 -8.51 2.36
C ASP A 65 -8.58 -10.04 2.55
N GLU A 66 -8.24 -10.81 1.51
CA GLU A 66 -8.08 -12.26 1.61
C GLU A 66 -7.01 -12.67 2.62
N PHE A 67 -5.84 -12.03 2.59
CA PHE A 67 -4.75 -12.33 3.53
C PHE A 67 -5.10 -11.95 4.97
N ALA A 68 -5.82 -10.84 5.18
CA ALA A 68 -6.31 -10.46 6.49
C ALA A 68 -7.30 -11.50 7.06
N LEU A 69 -8.16 -12.09 6.21
CA LEU A 69 -9.09 -13.15 6.61
C LEU A 69 -8.38 -14.47 6.95
N LEU A 70 -7.31 -14.81 6.21
CA LEU A 70 -6.53 -16.04 6.42
C LEU A 70 -5.54 -15.94 7.58
N ALA A 71 -5.15 -14.73 7.99
CA ALA A 71 -4.34 -14.50 9.17
C ALA A 71 -5.19 -14.74 10.42
N GLU A 72 -5.42 -16.01 10.78
CA GLU A 72 -6.23 -16.48 11.91
C GLU A 72 -5.90 -15.78 13.26
N LYS A 73 -6.44 -14.56 13.49
CA LYS A 73 -6.35 -13.78 14.74
C LYS A 73 -4.93 -13.60 15.31
N HIS A 74 -3.92 -13.50 14.45
CA HIS A 74 -2.59 -13.10 14.86
C HIS A 74 -2.36 -11.61 14.62
N GLU A 75 -1.51 -10.99 15.43
CA GLU A 75 -0.99 -9.61 15.37
C GLU A 75 -0.50 -9.13 13.98
N LYS A 76 -0.40 -10.06 13.01
CA LYS A 76 -0.01 -9.85 11.62
C LYS A 76 -1.17 -9.47 10.69
N ASP A 77 -2.43 -9.61 11.14
CA ASP A 77 -3.62 -9.11 10.44
C ASP A 77 -3.50 -7.61 10.15
N TYR A 78 -2.93 -6.87 11.10
CA TYR A 78 -2.73 -5.44 11.04
C TYR A 78 -1.91 -5.01 9.82
N ILE A 79 -0.94 -5.82 9.36
CA ILE A 79 -0.13 -5.51 8.17
C ILE A 79 -1.01 -5.41 6.93
N PHE A 80 -1.86 -6.41 6.72
CA PHE A 80 -2.73 -6.51 5.55
C PHE A 80 -3.85 -5.47 5.62
N VAL A 81 -4.40 -5.22 6.80
CA VAL A 81 -5.40 -4.17 7.03
C VAL A 81 -4.82 -2.79 6.71
N MET A 82 -3.63 -2.46 7.21
CA MET A 82 -2.97 -1.19 6.92
C MET A 82 -2.62 -1.04 5.44
N ALA A 83 -2.07 -2.09 4.82
CA ALA A 83 -1.74 -2.07 3.40
C ALA A 83 -2.98 -1.88 2.52
N ARG A 84 -4.10 -2.53 2.88
CA ARG A 84 -5.38 -2.38 2.20
C ARG A 84 -5.92 -0.96 2.29
N ASP A 85 -5.97 -0.41 3.50
CA ASP A 85 -6.54 0.92 3.73
C ASP A 85 -5.71 1.99 3.02
N GLU A 86 -4.38 1.81 2.99
CA GLU A 86 -3.51 2.67 2.21
C GLU A 86 -3.70 2.52 0.70
N ALA A 87 -3.91 1.29 0.21
CA ALA A 87 -4.22 1.05 -1.19
C ALA A 87 -5.56 1.71 -1.60
N LYS A 88 -6.56 1.76 -0.71
CA LYS A 88 -7.80 2.52 -0.95
C LYS A 88 -7.53 4.01 -1.05
N ASN A 89 -6.67 4.57 -0.21
CA ASN A 89 -6.25 5.98 -0.32
C ASN A 89 -5.59 6.25 -1.69
N ILE A 90 -4.67 5.38 -2.10
CA ILE A 90 -4.00 5.49 -3.41
C ILE A 90 -4.98 5.36 -4.57
N LEU A 91 -6.01 4.51 -4.46
CA LEU A 91 -7.04 4.34 -5.49
C LEU A 91 -7.80 5.64 -5.75
N THR A 92 -8.02 6.49 -4.73
CA THR A 92 -8.71 7.79 -4.89
C THR A 92 -7.95 8.79 -5.76
N LEU A 93 -6.66 8.54 -6.06
CA LEU A 93 -5.84 9.39 -6.92
C LEU A 93 -6.14 9.19 -8.42
N PHE A 94 -6.98 8.21 -8.78
CA PHE A 94 -7.25 7.80 -10.15
C PHE A 94 -8.75 7.78 -10.45
#